data_AF-A0A0F3RD71-F1
#
_entry.id   AF-A0A0F3RD71-F1
#
_cell.length_a   1.000
_cell.length_b   1.000
_cell.length_c   1.000
_cell.angle_alpha   90.00
_cell.angle_beta   90.00
_cell.angle_gamma   90.00
#
_symmetry.space_group_name_H-M   'P 1'
#
loop_
_entity.id
_entity.type
_entity.pdbx_description
1 polymer ?
#
loop_
_entity_poly.entity_id
_entity_poly.type
_entity_poly.pdbx_seq_one_letter_code
_entity_poly.pdbx_strand_id
1 'polypeptide(L)'
;MLEDVNEKAYAVHRNLVQLKNTGIFECIKAIIFGDFTKGDEFVEQAIKSFCLNHIQNIGTYKAAGIGHGEVNHPVIMNHEVIINSNVLSFTSPFEIAENK
;
A
#
# COMPACT_ATOMS: atom_id res chain seq x y z
N MET A 1 0.98 2.56 -3.22
CA MET A 1 1.13 1.94 -1.89
C MET A 1 0.64 2.95 -0.86
N LEU A 2 -0.06 2.51 0.18
CA LEU A 2 -0.54 3.38 1.27
C LEU A 2 -0.18 2.75 2.63
N GLU A 3 0.28 3.58 3.56
CA GLU A 3 0.53 3.25 4.97
C GLU A 3 0.20 4.50 5.80
N ASP A 4 0.03 4.36 7.12
CA ASP A 4 -0.27 5.51 7.98
C ASP A 4 0.05 5.20 9.46
N VAL A 5 0.05 6.23 10.31
CA VAL A 5 0.33 6.11 11.74
C VAL A 5 -0.62 6.93 12.58
N ASN A 6 -1.05 6.36 13.71
CA ASN A 6 -1.87 7.03 14.72
C ASN A 6 -3.25 7.50 14.19
N GLU A 7 -3.79 6.76 13.21
CA GLU A 7 -5.08 7.06 12.60
C GLU A 7 -6.22 6.20 13.17
N LYS A 8 -7.42 6.81 13.23
CA LYS A 8 -8.65 6.10 13.59
C LYS A 8 -9.29 5.46 12.37
N ALA A 9 -10.01 4.36 12.53
CA ALA A 9 -10.65 3.65 11.42
C ALA A 9 -11.53 4.55 10.53
N TYR A 10 -12.31 5.46 11.15
CA TYR A 10 -13.16 6.39 10.40
C TYR A 10 -12.33 7.39 9.57
N ALA A 11 -11.14 7.77 10.03
CA ALA A 11 -10.26 8.69 9.33
C ALA A 11 -9.61 8.00 8.12
N VAL A 12 -9.10 6.77 8.31
CA VAL A 12 -8.60 5.93 7.21
C VAL A 12 -9.68 5.73 6.14
N HIS A 13 -10.89 5.35 6.55
CA HIS A 13 -12.00 5.16 5.60
C HIS A 13 -12.36 6.45 4.85
N ARG A 14 -12.43 7.59 5.56
CA ARG A 14 -12.70 8.89 4.96
C ARG A 14 -11.62 9.25 3.92
N ASN A 15 -10.36 9.04 4.24
CA ASN A 15 -9.23 9.33 3.33
C ASN A 15 -9.28 8.43 2.08
N LEU A 16 -9.64 7.15 2.24
CA LEU A 16 -9.83 6.23 1.10
C LEU A 16 -11.01 6.65 0.22
N VAL A 17 -12.14 7.07 0.80
CA VAL A 17 -13.27 7.63 0.05
C VAL A 17 -12.87 8.91 -0.69
N GLN A 18 -12.05 9.76 -0.07
CA GLN A 18 -11.53 10.94 -0.73
C GLN A 18 -10.66 10.57 -1.94
N LEU A 19 -9.73 9.63 -1.80
CA LEU A 19 -8.94 9.11 -2.92
C LEU A 19 -9.82 8.52 -4.02
N LYS A 20 -10.90 7.81 -3.66
CA LYS A 20 -11.85 7.32 -4.65
C LYS A 20 -12.50 8.44 -5.44
N ASN A 21 -12.92 9.50 -4.76
CA ASN A 21 -13.58 10.62 -5.40
C ASN A 21 -12.65 11.43 -6.31
N THR A 22 -11.33 11.27 -6.23
CA THR A 22 -10.40 11.86 -7.21
C THR A 22 -10.28 11.04 -8.50
N GLY A 23 -10.89 9.84 -8.56
CA GLY A 23 -10.77 8.93 -9.70
C GLY A 23 -9.47 8.13 -9.72
N ILE A 24 -8.58 8.25 -8.72
CA ILE A 24 -7.26 7.61 -8.77
C ILE A 24 -7.34 6.08 -8.89
N PHE A 25 -8.37 5.46 -8.33
CA PHE A 25 -8.57 4.01 -8.39
C PHE A 25 -8.94 3.52 -9.80
N GLU A 26 -9.39 4.38 -10.70
CA GLU A 26 -9.66 4.04 -12.11
C GLU A 26 -8.35 3.91 -12.91
N CYS A 27 -7.25 4.45 -12.39
CA CYS A 27 -5.97 4.54 -13.07
C CYS A 27 -4.94 3.49 -12.60
N ILE A 28 -5.24 2.71 -11.55
CA ILE A 28 -4.29 1.75 -10.98
C ILE A 28 -4.71 0.30 -11.25
N LYS A 29 -3.71 -0.58 -11.40
CA LYS A 29 -3.93 -2.03 -11.55
C LYS A 29 -4.04 -2.78 -10.22
N ALA A 30 -3.36 -2.26 -9.20
CA ALA A 30 -3.28 -2.85 -7.87
C ALA A 30 -2.98 -1.80 -6.81
N ILE A 31 -3.32 -2.09 -5.56
CA ILE A 31 -2.95 -1.31 -4.38
C ILE A 31 -2.36 -2.22 -3.30
N ILE A 32 -1.29 -1.74 -2.68
CA ILE A 32 -0.66 -2.38 -1.54
C ILE A 32 -0.86 -1.49 -0.32
N PHE A 33 -1.41 -2.08 0.75
CA PHE A 33 -1.48 -1.48 2.07
C PHE A 33 -0.29 -1.96 2.89
N GLY A 34 0.54 -1.03 3.34
CA GLY A 34 1.60 -1.28 4.31
C GLY A 34 1.06 -1.39 5.74
N ASP A 35 1.92 -1.10 6.70
CA ASP A 35 1.61 -1.13 8.11
C ASP A 35 0.88 0.14 8.55
N PHE A 36 -0.36 -0.02 9.02
CA PHE A 36 -1.10 1.02 9.72
C PHE A 36 -0.83 0.88 11.21
N THR A 37 0.11 1.66 11.74
CA THR A 37 0.59 1.49 13.13
C THR A 37 -0.06 2.48 14.09
N LYS A 38 -0.16 2.11 15.38
CA LYS A 38 -0.74 2.95 16.45
C LYS A 38 -2.20 3.42 16.19
N GLY A 39 -2.89 2.82 15.22
CA GLY A 39 -4.30 3.06 14.98
C GLY A 39 -5.19 2.36 16.00
N ASP A 40 -6.49 2.58 15.91
CA ASP A 40 -7.45 1.76 16.65
C ASP A 40 -7.58 0.35 16.06
N GLU A 41 -8.21 -0.56 16.81
CA GLU A 41 -8.38 -1.97 16.43
C GLU A 41 -9.24 -2.18 15.16
N PHE A 42 -9.96 -1.14 14.70
CA PHE A 42 -10.89 -1.22 13.58
C PHE A 42 -10.27 -0.80 12.25
N VAL A 43 -9.03 -0.31 12.22
CA VAL A 43 -8.37 0.18 10.99
C VAL A 43 -8.34 -0.90 9.91
N GLU A 44 -7.95 -2.13 10.26
CA GLU A 44 -7.89 -3.23 9.28
C GLU A 44 -9.29 -3.58 8.74
N GLN A 45 -10.32 -3.55 9.59
CA GLN A 45 -11.70 -3.78 9.17
C GLN A 45 -12.20 -2.66 8.24
N ALA A 46 -11.85 -1.41 8.52
CA ALA A 46 -12.21 -0.27 7.66
C ALA A 46 -11.58 -0.38 6.27
N ILE A 47 -10.29 -0.75 6.18
CA ILE A 47 -9.61 -0.98 4.91
C ILE A 47 -10.27 -2.14 4.14
N LYS A 48 -10.49 -3.28 4.79
CA LYS A 48 -11.16 -4.44 4.15
C LYS A 48 -12.56 -4.08 3.66
N SER A 49 -13.35 -3.40 4.48
CA SER A 49 -14.69 -2.94 4.11
C SER A 49 -14.65 -2.00 2.90
N PHE A 50 -13.73 -1.05 2.88
CA PHE A 50 -13.54 -0.15 1.74
C PHE A 50 -13.22 -0.94 0.47
N CYS A 51 -12.26 -1.88 0.52
CA CYS A 51 -11.86 -2.68 -0.62
C CYS A 51 -13.04 -3.49 -1.19
N LEU A 52 -13.79 -4.18 -0.31
CA LEU A 52 -14.93 -4.99 -0.68
C LEU A 52 -16.10 -4.18 -1.23
N ASN A 53 -16.30 -2.94 -0.79
CA ASN A 53 -17.47 -2.14 -1.17
C ASN A 53 -17.20 -1.12 -2.30
N HIS A 54 -15.93 -0.80 -2.58
CA HIS A 54 -15.61 0.33 -3.46
C HIS A 54 -14.61 0.04 -4.58
N ILE A 55 -13.74 -0.97 -4.44
CA ILE A 55 -12.66 -1.24 -5.42
C ILE A 55 -12.50 -2.74 -5.70
N GLN A 56 -13.62 -3.46 -5.85
CA GLN A 56 -13.67 -4.92 -6.05
C GLN A 56 -12.87 -5.43 -7.25
N ASN A 57 -12.64 -4.57 -8.25
CA ASN A 57 -11.97 -4.93 -9.51
C ASN A 57 -10.46 -4.66 -9.48
N ILE A 58 -9.91 -4.20 -8.35
CA ILE A 58 -8.49 -3.85 -8.20
C ILE A 58 -7.82 -4.93 -7.35
N GLY A 59 -6.63 -5.38 -7.75
CA GLY A 59 -5.83 -6.27 -6.91
C GLY A 59 -5.44 -5.57 -5.61
N THR A 60 -5.93 -6.07 -4.48
CA THR A 60 -5.65 -5.50 -3.15
C THR A 60 -4.74 -6.41 -2.34
N TYR A 61 -3.66 -5.86 -1.80
CA TYR A 61 -2.62 -6.62 -1.11
C TYR A 61 -2.24 -5.93 0.21
N LYS A 62 -1.73 -6.71 1.16
CA LYS A 62 -1.12 -6.22 2.39
C LYS A 62 0.34 -6.64 2.44
N ALA A 63 1.23 -5.74 2.83
CA ALA A 63 2.64 -6.01 3.07
C ALA A 63 3.01 -5.61 4.50
N ALA A 64 3.76 -6.46 5.18
CA ALA A 64 4.27 -6.19 6.52
C ALA A 64 5.71 -5.68 6.46
N GLY A 65 6.10 -4.87 7.45
CA GLY A 65 7.43 -4.27 7.54
C GLY A 65 7.60 -3.10 6.59
N ILE A 66 6.53 -2.40 6.19
CA ILE A 66 6.58 -1.19 5.37
C ILE A 66 5.65 -0.17 6.01
N GLY A 67 6.22 0.84 6.68
CA GLY A 67 5.48 1.88 7.37
C GLY A 67 6.19 2.36 8.63
N HIS A 68 5.44 2.82 9.62
CA HIS A 68 5.95 3.43 10.85
C HIS A 68 6.28 2.47 12.01
N GLY A 69 6.45 1.18 11.72
CA GLY A 69 6.89 0.17 12.69
C GLY A 69 8.40 0.25 12.99
N GLU A 70 8.88 -0.63 13.86
CA GLU A 70 10.32 -0.78 14.13
C GLU A 70 11.12 -1.24 12.89
N VAL A 71 10.46 -2.01 12.02
CA VAL A 71 11.00 -2.43 10.72
C VAL A 71 10.28 -1.66 9.62
N ASN A 72 11.06 -1.00 8.75
CA ASN A 72 10.57 -0.33 7.55
C ASN A 72 11.50 -0.64 6.37
N HIS A 73 11.10 -1.62 5.57
CA HIS A 73 11.80 -2.04 4.37
C HIS A 73 11.74 -0.94 3.31
N PRO A 74 12.86 -0.64 2.62
CA PRO A 74 12.86 0.37 1.59
C PRO A 74 11.97 -0.05 0.42
N VAL A 75 11.21 0.91 -0.12
CA VAL A 75 10.38 0.73 -1.30
C VAL A 75 10.85 1.70 -2.38
N ILE A 76 11.05 1.19 -3.59
CA ILE A 76 11.39 2.02 -4.73
C ILE A 76 10.10 2.63 -5.28
N MET A 77 10.07 3.96 -5.35
CA MET A 77 8.94 4.72 -5.88
C MET A 77 9.09 4.94 -7.37
N ASN A 78 7.97 4.99 -8.09
CA ASN A 78 7.92 5.24 -9.53
C ASN A 78 8.79 4.29 -10.36
N HIS A 79 8.76 3.01 -10.01
CA HIS A 79 9.47 1.95 -10.72
C HIS A 79 8.51 0.83 -11.09
N GLU A 80 8.78 0.14 -12.20
CA GLU A 80 7.98 -1.00 -12.60
C GLU A 80 8.22 -2.17 -11.65
N VAL A 81 7.14 -2.77 -11.15
CA VAL A 81 7.18 -3.85 -10.18
C VAL A 81 6.27 -4.98 -10.64
N ILE A 82 6.64 -6.20 -10.25
CA ILE A 82 5.85 -7.41 -10.51
C ILE A 82 5.31 -7.91 -9.17
N ILE A 83 4.00 -8.10 -9.10
CA ILE A 83 3.35 -8.83 -8.00
C ILE A 83 3.08 -10.24 -8.49
N ASN A 84 3.74 -11.23 -7.91
CA ASN A 84 3.51 -12.64 -8.18
C ASN A 84 3.24 -13.39 -6.87
N SER A 85 2.04 -13.96 -6.72
CA SER A 85 1.57 -14.56 -5.47
C SER A 85 1.70 -13.59 -4.29
N ASN A 86 2.63 -13.85 -3.36
CA ASN A 86 2.90 -13.05 -2.17
C ASN A 86 4.24 -12.30 -2.25
N VAL A 87 4.81 -12.14 -3.44
CA VAL A 87 6.11 -11.49 -3.67
C VAL A 87 5.91 -10.24 -4.53
N LEU A 88 6.41 -9.11 -4.03
CA LEU A 88 6.63 -7.88 -4.80
C LEU A 88 8.10 -7.84 -5.21
N SER A 89 8.39 -7.90 -6.50
CA SER A 89 9.76 -7.86 -7.03
C SER A 89 9.93 -6.73 -8.04
N PHE A 90 11.17 -6.32 -8.23
CA PHE A 90 11.57 -5.32 -9.21
C PHE A 90 12.99 -5.60 -9.69
N THR A 91 13.33 -5.06 -10.85
CA THR A 91 14.72 -5.06 -11.31
C THR A 91 15.45 -3.89 -10.66
N SER A 92 16.61 -4.13 -10.06
CA SER A 92 17.39 -3.04 -9.46
C SER A 92 17.69 -1.96 -10.51
N PRO A 93 17.30 -0.69 -10.29
CA PRO A 93 17.74 0.41 -11.16
C PRO A 93 19.19 0.81 -10.88
N PHE A 94 19.80 0.24 -9.85
CA PHE A 94 21.19 0.46 -9.47
C PHE A 94 22.04 -0.69 -9.99
N GLU A 95 23.03 -0.37 -10.82
CA GLU A 95 24.10 -1.29 -11.21
C GLU A 95 25.33 -1.00 -10.34
N ILE A 96 25.96 -2.05 -9.82
CA ILE A 96 27.31 -1.93 -9.26
C ILE A 96 28.25 -1.90 -10.46
N ALA A 97 28.77 -0.72 -10.80
CA ALA A 97 29.85 -0.63 -11.76
C ALA A 97 31.09 -1.29 -11.15
N GLU A 98 31.56 -2.39 -11.73
CA GLU A 98 32.89 -2.91 -11.41
C GLU A 98 33.92 -1.91 -11.92
N ASN A 99 34.64 -1.28 -10.99
CA ASN A 99 35.81 -0.48 -11.35
C ASN A 99 36.83 -1.42 -12.01
N LYS A 100 37.00 -1.29 -13.33
CA LYS A 100 38.09 -1.92 -14.07
C LYS A 100 39.42 -1.25 -13.76
#